data_AF-A0A7V1HWQ1-F1
#
_entry.id   AF-A0A7V1HWQ1-F1
#
_cell.length_a   1.000
_cell.length_b   1.000
_cell.length_c   1.000
_cell.angle_alpha   90.00
_cell.angle_beta   90.00
_cell.angle_gamma   90.00
#
_symmetry.space_group_name_H-M   'P 1'
#
loop_
_entity.id
_entity.type
_entity.pdbx_description
1 polymer ?
#
loop_
_entity_poly.entity_id
_entity_poly.type
_entity_poly.pdbx_seq_one_letter_code
_entity_poly.pdbx_strand_id
1 'polypeptide(L)'
;GILTGLALIITAISMLIYQEKGLKSTVSAILKITVLFLAIFLIVYLILNFIKTAWLKKVLFALLFLSPGIYQLIYDPKKVKISFKKFIIALPSLFMLIIVIGGIVAGYFTATEASAIAVLYAVILASVYREMHFSDLPKVILDSIKTTAIVLFLVSASMGLSWIMAYENIPQTVSRILLSISDNPLVILLIINLILLGVGIFMDMTPAILIFTPIFLPIVTQQLGLDPIHFGIILIMNLSIGLCTPPVGSVLFIGCSVAKVKIEDVIKPLIPFYIAMIIVLLLVTYMPEISLWLPKFFNLM
;
A
#
# COMPACT_ATOMS: atom_id res chain seq x y z
N GLY A 1 -0.43 9.00 -2.71
CA GLY A 1 0.49 9.77 -3.58
C GLY A 1 1.84 10.00 -2.93
N ILE A 2 2.00 11.12 -2.21
CA ILE A 2 3.30 11.50 -1.61
C ILE A 2 3.65 10.64 -0.39
N LEU A 3 2.68 10.40 0.50
CA LEU A 3 2.86 9.54 1.69
C LEU A 3 3.21 8.09 1.31
N THR A 4 2.58 7.56 0.26
CA THR A 4 2.91 6.23 -0.29
C THR A 4 4.32 6.21 -0.89
N GLY A 5 4.74 7.29 -1.57
CA GLY A 5 6.11 7.42 -2.07
C GLY A 5 7.15 7.50 -0.95
N LEU A 6 6.88 8.28 0.11
CA LEU A 6 7.74 8.34 1.30
C LEU A 6 7.79 6.99 2.02
N ALA A 7 6.67 6.29 2.16
CA ALA A 7 6.63 4.95 2.74
C ALA A 7 7.47 3.96 1.94
N LEU A 8 7.38 3.97 0.60
CA LEU A 8 8.20 3.14 -0.29
C LEU A 8 9.70 3.46 -0.18
N ILE A 9 10.06 4.74 -0.04
CA ILE A 9 11.44 5.15 0.16
C ILE A 9 11.96 4.63 1.51
N ILE A 10 11.16 4.74 2.58
CA ILE A 10 11.53 4.25 3.91
C ILE A 10 11.64 2.72 3.92
N THR A 11 10.74 2.00 3.23
CA THR A 11 10.85 0.53 3.10
C THR A 11 12.06 0.12 2.26
N ALA A 12 12.37 0.82 1.17
CA ALA A 12 13.58 0.54 0.39
C ALA A 12 14.86 0.79 1.20
N ILE A 13 14.93 1.90 1.95
CA ILE A 13 16.07 2.22 2.82
C ILE A 13 16.21 1.18 3.94
N SER A 14 15.11 0.75 4.54
CA SER A 14 15.15 -0.26 5.59
C SER A 14 15.54 -1.66 5.07
N MET A 15 15.14 -2.02 3.85
CA MET A 15 15.63 -3.24 3.18
C MET A 15 17.13 -3.20 2.91
N LEU A 16 17.67 -2.05 2.44
CA LEU A 16 19.11 -1.87 2.23
C LEU A 16 19.90 -1.98 3.54
N ILE A 17 19.41 -1.34 4.61
CA ILE A 17 20.04 -1.43 5.94
C ILE A 17 19.94 -2.86 6.50
N TYR A 18 18.86 -3.58 6.20
CA TYR A 18 18.69 -4.97 6.61
C TYR A 18 19.73 -5.89 5.96
N GLN A 19 19.97 -5.73 4.66
CA GLN A 19 20.99 -6.50 3.94
C GLN A 19 22.40 -6.26 4.48
N GLU A 20 22.77 -5.03 4.84
CA GLU A 20 24.14 -4.72 5.30
C GLU A 20 24.36 -4.92 6.81
N LYS A 21 23.34 -4.68 7.65
CA LYS A 21 23.53 -4.52 9.10
C LYS A 21 22.56 -5.34 9.97
N GLY A 22 21.69 -6.13 9.36
CA GLY A 22 20.76 -7.05 10.04
C GLY A 22 19.62 -6.37 10.81
N LEU A 23 18.73 -7.21 11.37
CA LEU A 23 17.42 -6.81 11.93
C LEU A 23 17.50 -5.72 13.03
N LYS A 24 18.46 -5.84 13.97
CA LYS A 24 18.59 -4.87 15.09
C LYS A 24 18.92 -3.46 14.59
N SER A 25 19.75 -3.35 13.57
CA SER A 25 20.17 -2.07 12.97
C SER A 25 19.04 -1.45 12.15
N THR A 26 18.27 -2.27 11.42
CA THR A 26 17.08 -1.83 10.69
C THR A 26 16.00 -1.30 11.63
N VAL A 27 15.71 -2.02 12.72
CA VAL A 27 14.71 -1.58 13.72
C VAL A 27 15.17 -0.28 14.39
N SER A 28 16.45 -0.16 14.78
CA SER A 28 16.97 1.09 15.36
C SER A 28 16.94 2.26 14.37
N ALA A 29 17.24 2.02 13.10
CA ALA A 29 17.20 3.04 12.05
C ALA A 29 15.77 3.48 11.74
N ILE A 30 14.83 2.54 11.57
CA ILE A 30 13.40 2.84 11.40
C ILE A 30 12.91 3.63 12.61
N LEU A 31 13.20 3.18 13.84
CA LEU A 31 12.74 3.87 15.05
C LEU A 31 13.27 5.31 15.12
N LYS A 32 14.55 5.53 14.79
CA LYS A 32 15.14 6.88 14.72
C LYS A 32 14.50 7.73 13.62
N ILE A 33 14.28 7.18 12.43
CA ILE A 33 13.63 7.89 11.31
C ILE A 33 12.19 8.23 11.65
N THR A 34 11.42 7.29 12.22
CA THR A 34 10.04 7.47 12.63
C THR A 34 9.91 8.48 13.77
N VAL A 35 10.78 8.42 14.79
CA VAL A 35 10.80 9.39 15.89
C VAL A 35 11.21 10.79 15.40
N LEU A 36 12.21 10.87 14.52
CA LEU A 36 12.62 12.14 13.91
C LEU A 36 11.48 12.72 13.05
N PHE A 37 10.79 11.88 12.28
CA PHE A 37 9.65 12.29 11.48
C PHE A 37 8.47 12.75 12.34
N LEU A 38 8.16 12.03 13.42
CA LEU A 38 7.14 12.42 14.40
C LEU A 38 7.52 13.73 15.11
N ALA A 39 8.79 13.91 15.49
CA ALA A 39 9.26 15.13 16.12
C ALA A 39 9.17 16.33 15.15
N ILE A 40 9.63 16.15 13.91
CA ILE A 40 9.49 17.17 12.85
C ILE A 40 8.01 17.45 12.59
N PHE A 41 7.17 16.43 12.49
CA PHE A 41 5.74 16.58 12.26
C PHE A 41 5.05 17.32 13.41
N LEU A 42 5.40 17.01 14.67
CA LEU A 42 4.86 17.66 15.85
C LEU A 42 5.31 19.13 15.94
N ILE A 43 6.58 19.40 15.68
CA ILE A 43 7.14 20.76 15.62
C ILE A 43 6.47 21.57 14.51
N VAL A 44 6.30 20.97 13.34
CA VAL A 44 5.62 21.57 12.20
C VAL A 44 4.15 21.83 12.51
N TYR A 45 3.46 20.87 13.10
CA TYR A 45 2.07 21.02 13.53
C TYR A 45 1.92 22.18 14.52
N LEU A 46 2.81 22.28 15.52
CA LEU A 46 2.84 23.38 16.49
C LEU A 46 3.05 24.75 15.81
N ILE A 47 4.01 24.84 14.89
CA ILE A 47 4.34 26.08 14.18
C ILE A 47 3.22 26.49 13.21
N LEU A 48 2.62 25.51 12.51
CA LEU A 48 1.50 25.75 11.60
C LEU A 48 0.23 26.16 12.34
N ASN A 49 0.05 25.76 13.60
CA ASN A 49 -1.10 26.19 14.40
C ASN A 49 -0.99 27.65 14.87
N PHE A 50 0.23 28.16 14.99
CA PHE A 50 0.51 29.57 15.33
C PHE A 50 0.28 30.55 14.17
N ILE A 51 0.30 30.05 12.93
CA ILE A 51 0.19 30.86 11.71
C ILE A 51 -1.26 30.83 11.21
N LYS A 52 -1.95 31.99 11.15
CA LYS A 52 -3.34 32.05 10.62
C LYS A 52 -3.43 31.92 9.10
N THR A 53 -2.38 32.30 8.37
CA THR A 53 -2.40 32.44 6.90
C THR A 53 -1.99 31.17 6.17
N ALA A 54 -2.88 30.61 5.34
CA ALA A 54 -2.67 29.34 4.63
C ALA A 54 -1.47 29.34 3.66
N TRP A 55 -1.07 30.50 3.13
CA TRP A 55 0.09 30.62 2.24
C TRP A 55 1.42 30.44 2.98
N LEU A 56 1.59 31.09 4.14
CA LEU A 56 2.79 30.93 4.97
C LEU A 56 2.96 29.48 5.43
N LYS A 57 1.86 28.78 5.72
CA LYS A 57 1.87 27.35 6.07
C LYS A 57 2.51 26.49 4.99
N LYS A 58 2.14 26.72 3.72
CA LYS A 58 2.68 25.99 2.55
C LYS A 58 4.16 26.30 2.33
N VAL A 59 4.57 27.56 2.49
CA VAL A 59 5.97 28.00 2.31
C VAL A 59 6.89 27.41 3.39
N LEU A 60 6.47 27.42 4.66
CA LEU A 60 7.28 26.89 5.75
C LEU A 60 7.45 25.36 5.67
N PHE A 61 6.39 24.67 5.25
CA PHE A 61 6.41 23.22 5.03
C PHE A 61 7.38 22.84 3.91
N ALA A 62 7.43 23.64 2.83
CA ALA A 62 8.38 23.44 1.73
C ALA A 62 9.84 23.68 2.16
N LEU A 63 10.12 24.71 2.97
CA LEU A 63 11.47 25.02 3.47
C LEU A 63 12.05 23.91 4.35
N LEU A 64 11.22 23.25 5.17
CA LEU A 64 11.66 22.13 6.01
C LEU A 64 12.01 20.88 5.20
N PHE A 65 11.26 20.58 4.13
CA PHE A 65 11.60 19.50 3.21
C PHE A 65 12.90 19.76 2.42
N LEU A 66 13.26 21.03 2.21
CA LEU A 66 14.50 21.44 1.55
C LEU A 66 15.71 21.46 2.49
N SER A 67 15.51 21.54 3.80
CA SER A 67 16.59 21.65 4.80
C SER A 67 17.63 20.51 4.80
N PRO A 68 17.30 19.22 4.55
CA PRO A 68 18.30 18.15 4.48
C PRO A 68 19.17 18.28 3.23
N GLY A 69 18.61 18.78 2.13
CA GLY A 69 19.32 19.02 0.87
C GLY A 69 20.32 20.16 0.97
N ILE A 70 19.98 21.21 1.74
CA ILE A 70 20.88 22.35 2.00
C ILE A 70 22.06 21.92 2.88
N TYR A 71 21.83 21.07 3.89
CA TYR A 71 22.90 20.55 4.77
C TYR A 71 23.91 19.69 4.02
N GLN A 72 23.47 18.85 3.07
CA GLN A 72 24.35 18.08 2.19
C GLN A 72 25.08 18.95 1.14
N LEU A 73 24.49 20.07 0.71
CA LEU A 73 25.10 21.04 -0.19
C LEU A 73 26.34 21.72 0.41
N ILE A 74 26.32 21.95 1.73
CA ILE A 74 27.40 22.62 2.46
C ILE A 74 28.57 21.66 2.74
N TYR A 75 28.31 20.37 2.95
CA TYR A 75 29.33 19.42 3.39
C TYR A 75 30.09 18.72 2.24
N ASP A 76 29.45 18.47 1.09
CA ASP A 76 30.11 17.78 -0.03
C ASP A 76 29.46 18.10 -1.41
N PRO A 77 29.80 19.24 -2.05
CA PRO A 77 29.13 19.72 -3.26
C PRO A 77 29.31 18.77 -4.47
N LYS A 78 30.34 17.93 -4.48
CA LYS A 78 30.56 16.92 -5.52
C LYS A 78 29.54 15.78 -5.44
N LYS A 79 29.16 15.34 -4.23
CA LYS A 79 28.09 14.35 -4.03
C LYS A 79 26.73 14.89 -4.47
N VAL A 80 26.43 16.16 -4.22
CA VAL A 80 25.17 16.77 -4.67
C VAL A 80 25.05 16.79 -6.18
N LYS A 81 26.12 17.11 -6.91
CA LYS A 81 26.11 17.10 -8.39
C LYS A 81 25.89 15.68 -8.96
N ILE A 82 26.46 14.66 -8.32
CA ILE A 82 26.25 13.25 -8.69
C ILE A 82 24.82 12.80 -8.34
N SER A 83 24.32 13.13 -7.15
CA SER A 83 22.93 12.84 -6.73
C SER A 83 21.92 13.52 -7.62
N PHE A 84 22.15 14.77 -8.03
CA PHE A 84 21.27 15.50 -8.94
C PHE A 84 21.27 14.90 -10.35
N LYS A 85 22.44 14.48 -10.86
CA LYS A 85 22.53 13.78 -12.14
C LYS A 85 21.79 12.43 -12.09
N LYS A 86 21.93 11.66 -11.00
CA LYS A 86 21.18 10.41 -10.78
C LYS A 86 19.68 10.66 -10.64
N PHE A 87 19.27 11.74 -9.99
CA PHE A 87 17.88 12.13 -9.86
C PHE A 87 17.24 12.44 -11.21
N ILE A 88 17.94 13.20 -12.07
CA ILE A 88 17.48 13.49 -13.45
C ILE A 88 17.39 12.19 -14.27
N ILE A 89 18.35 11.28 -14.12
CA ILE A 89 18.33 9.99 -14.83
C ILE A 89 17.17 9.12 -14.34
N ALA A 90 16.79 9.16 -13.07
CA ALA A 90 15.68 8.38 -12.52
C ALA A 90 14.28 9.00 -12.79
N LEU A 91 14.23 10.28 -13.16
CA LEU A 91 13.00 11.05 -13.34
C LEU A 91 12.06 10.44 -14.41
N PRO A 92 12.55 10.00 -15.58
CA PRO A 92 11.73 9.27 -16.57
C PRO A 92 11.12 7.97 -16.02
N SER A 93 11.87 7.22 -15.20
CA SER A 93 11.32 6.01 -14.56
C SER A 93 10.16 6.36 -13.60
N LEU A 94 10.27 7.49 -12.89
CA LEU A 94 9.22 7.99 -12.00
C LEU A 94 7.98 8.49 -12.75
N PHE A 95 8.14 8.99 -13.98
CA PHE A 95 7.03 9.43 -14.83
C PHE A 95 6.06 8.30 -15.16
N MET A 96 6.51 7.03 -15.18
CA MET A 96 5.63 5.87 -15.34
C MET A 96 4.50 5.87 -14.30
N LEU A 97 4.81 6.18 -13.04
CA LEU A 97 3.82 6.23 -11.96
C LEU A 97 2.80 7.37 -12.18
N ILE A 98 3.26 8.50 -12.69
CA ILE A 98 2.39 9.65 -13.03
C ILE A 98 1.48 9.30 -14.21
N ILE A 99 1.99 8.62 -15.24
CA ILE A 99 1.21 8.20 -16.41
C ILE A 99 0.11 7.21 -15.98
N VAL A 100 0.46 6.22 -15.17
CA VAL A 100 -0.50 5.19 -14.72
C VAL A 100 -1.53 5.78 -13.77
N ILE A 101 -1.09 6.41 -12.67
CA ILE A 101 -2.03 6.95 -11.66
C ILE A 101 -2.81 8.13 -12.24
N GLY A 102 -2.14 9.02 -12.96
CA GLY A 102 -2.77 10.16 -13.61
C GLY A 102 -3.76 9.73 -14.69
N GLY A 103 -3.43 8.72 -15.49
CA GLY A 103 -4.32 8.17 -16.51
C GLY A 103 -5.57 7.53 -15.93
N ILE A 104 -5.44 6.80 -14.82
CA ILE A 104 -6.59 6.21 -14.11
C ILE A 104 -7.47 7.29 -13.48
N VAL A 105 -6.88 8.25 -12.75
CA VAL A 105 -7.65 9.29 -12.04
C VAL A 105 -8.33 10.25 -13.03
N ALA A 106 -7.69 10.55 -14.16
CA ALA A 106 -8.29 11.36 -15.22
C ALA A 106 -9.34 10.60 -16.05
N GLY A 107 -9.50 9.29 -15.84
CA GLY A 107 -10.49 8.47 -16.53
C GLY A 107 -10.15 8.14 -17.99
N TYR A 108 -8.90 8.35 -18.41
CA TYR A 108 -8.47 8.01 -19.77
C TYR A 108 -8.37 6.49 -19.97
N PHE A 109 -7.96 5.76 -18.91
CA PHE A 109 -7.73 4.33 -18.98
C PHE A 109 -8.17 3.64 -17.69
N THR A 110 -8.68 2.43 -17.81
CA THR A 110 -8.94 1.51 -16.69
C THR A 110 -7.63 0.89 -16.17
N ALA A 111 -7.65 0.24 -15.01
CA ALA A 111 -6.44 -0.35 -14.41
C ALA A 111 -5.74 -1.39 -15.34
N THR A 112 -6.53 -2.15 -16.11
CA THR A 112 -6.02 -3.12 -17.09
C THR A 112 -5.36 -2.45 -18.28
N GLU A 113 -5.95 -1.37 -18.80
CA GLU A 113 -5.39 -0.59 -19.91
C GLU A 113 -4.14 0.20 -19.48
N ALA A 114 -4.17 0.77 -18.27
CA ALA A 114 -3.03 1.48 -17.70
C ALA A 114 -1.81 0.56 -17.54
N SER A 115 -2.03 -0.73 -17.26
CA SER A 115 -0.95 -1.74 -17.20
C SER A 115 -0.30 -1.96 -18.58
N ALA A 116 -1.10 -2.01 -19.66
CA ALA A 116 -0.57 -2.13 -21.02
C ALA A 116 0.26 -0.91 -21.43
N ILE A 117 -0.20 0.29 -21.06
CA ILE A 117 0.52 1.55 -21.30
C ILE A 117 1.82 1.59 -20.49
N ALA A 118 1.81 1.13 -19.24
CA ALA A 118 3.01 1.04 -18.42
C ALA A 118 4.08 0.14 -19.06
N VAL A 119 3.68 -1.02 -19.60
CA VAL A 119 4.59 -1.93 -20.32
C VAL A 119 5.15 -1.27 -21.57
N LEU A 120 4.32 -0.61 -22.37
CA LEU A 120 4.77 0.10 -23.57
C LEU A 120 5.78 1.21 -23.22
N TYR A 121 5.49 1.98 -22.15
CA TYR A 121 6.41 2.98 -21.63
C TYR A 121 7.71 2.37 -21.12
N ALA A 122 7.66 1.23 -20.42
CA ALA A 122 8.84 0.51 -19.94
C ALA A 122 9.74 0.04 -21.09
N VAL A 123 9.17 -0.45 -22.19
CA VAL A 123 9.93 -0.89 -23.38
C VAL A 123 10.62 0.31 -24.06
N ILE A 124 9.92 1.44 -24.19
CA ILE A 124 10.51 2.69 -24.71
C ILE A 124 11.68 3.11 -23.83
N LEU A 125 11.49 3.08 -22.51
CA LEU A 125 12.49 3.50 -21.54
C LEU A 125 13.72 2.58 -21.54
N ALA A 126 13.52 1.26 -21.60
CA ALA A 126 14.58 0.27 -21.73
C ALA A 126 15.41 0.47 -23.01
N SER A 127 14.76 0.89 -24.10
CA SER A 127 15.42 1.25 -25.36
C SER A 127 16.24 2.53 -25.23
N VAL A 128 15.73 3.55 -24.52
CA VAL A 128 16.43 4.83 -24.27
C VAL A 128 17.66 4.64 -23.39
N TYR A 129 17.57 3.82 -22.33
CA TYR A 129 18.73 3.49 -21.49
C TYR A 129 19.68 2.46 -22.12
N ARG A 130 19.31 1.89 -23.29
CA ARG A 130 20.08 0.85 -23.99
C ARG A 130 20.34 -0.37 -23.11
N GLU A 131 19.40 -0.71 -22.25
CA GLU A 131 19.48 -1.89 -21.39
C GLU A 131 18.94 -3.14 -22.06
N MET A 132 18.14 -3.00 -23.13
CA MET A 132 17.50 -4.11 -23.82
C MET A 132 17.46 -3.88 -25.33
N HIS A 133 17.72 -4.94 -26.12
CA HIS A 133 17.52 -4.93 -27.57
C HIS A 133 16.16 -5.55 -27.94
N PHE A 134 15.60 -5.17 -29.09
CA PHE A 134 14.34 -5.76 -29.59
C PHE A 134 14.42 -7.28 -29.80
N SER A 135 15.62 -7.84 -29.97
CA SER A 135 15.86 -9.28 -30.03
C SER A 135 15.63 -10.00 -28.70
N ASP A 136 15.69 -9.29 -27.57
CA ASP A 136 15.50 -9.86 -26.23
C ASP A 136 14.00 -9.95 -25.86
N LEU A 137 13.13 -9.24 -26.59
CA LEU A 137 11.69 -9.17 -26.35
C LEU A 137 11.02 -10.54 -26.24
N PRO A 138 11.25 -11.51 -27.16
CA PRO A 138 10.62 -12.81 -27.08
C PRO A 138 10.97 -13.57 -25.80
N LYS A 139 12.23 -13.47 -25.35
CA LYS A 139 12.70 -14.10 -24.13
C LYS A 139 12.05 -13.46 -22.90
N VAL A 140 12.02 -12.13 -22.84
CA VAL A 140 11.40 -11.38 -21.73
C VAL A 140 9.90 -11.67 -21.64
N ILE A 141 9.20 -11.72 -22.76
CA ILE A 141 7.78 -12.07 -22.82
C ILE A 141 7.58 -13.50 -22.30
N LEU A 142 8.38 -14.46 -22.77
CA LEU A 142 8.26 -15.86 -22.37
C LEU A 142 8.54 -16.08 -20.88
N ASP A 143 9.54 -15.39 -20.32
CA ASP A 143 9.82 -15.42 -18.88
C ASP A 143 8.71 -14.75 -18.07
N SER A 144 8.15 -13.62 -18.55
CA SER A 144 7.02 -12.94 -17.92
C SER A 144 5.75 -13.80 -17.93
N ILE A 145 5.49 -14.52 -19.03
CA ILE A 145 4.36 -15.46 -19.13
C ILE A 145 4.54 -16.62 -18.15
N LYS A 146 5.75 -17.20 -18.04
CA LYS A 146 6.00 -18.29 -17.08
C LYS A 146 5.71 -17.88 -15.64
N THR A 147 6.20 -16.71 -15.22
CA THR A 147 5.94 -16.22 -13.85
C THR A 147 4.45 -15.94 -13.65
N THR A 148 3.80 -15.30 -14.64
CA THR A 148 2.39 -14.93 -14.55
C THR A 148 1.46 -16.15 -14.61
N ALA A 149 1.81 -17.20 -15.35
CA ALA A 149 1.02 -18.42 -15.44
C ALA A 149 0.94 -19.15 -14.09
N ILE A 150 2.06 -19.25 -13.36
CA ILE A 150 2.08 -19.84 -12.00
C ILE A 150 1.20 -19.02 -11.06
N VAL A 151 1.31 -17.69 -11.14
CA VAL A 151 0.51 -16.74 -10.34
C VAL A 151 -0.98 -16.88 -10.65
N LEU A 152 -1.37 -16.83 -11.92
CA LEU A 152 -2.76 -16.93 -12.35
C LEU A 152 -3.37 -18.30 -12.03
N PHE A 153 -2.57 -19.36 -12.03
CA PHE A 153 -3.02 -20.69 -11.59
C PHE A 153 -3.38 -20.72 -10.10
N LEU A 154 -2.59 -20.06 -9.24
CA LEU A 154 -2.92 -19.93 -7.81
C LEU A 154 -4.17 -19.07 -7.60
N VAL A 155 -4.32 -17.99 -8.38
CA VAL A 155 -5.49 -17.12 -8.33
C VAL A 155 -6.75 -17.87 -8.77
N SER A 156 -6.69 -18.65 -9.84
CA SER A 156 -7.85 -19.40 -10.35
C SER A 156 -8.36 -20.45 -9.34
N ALA A 157 -7.46 -21.15 -8.64
CA ALA A 157 -7.83 -22.06 -7.56
C ALA A 157 -8.55 -21.31 -6.41
N SER A 158 -8.07 -20.11 -6.06
CA SER A 158 -8.66 -19.26 -5.01
C SER A 158 -10.04 -18.72 -5.40
N MET A 159 -10.26 -18.45 -6.69
CA MET A 159 -11.57 -18.04 -7.21
C MET A 159 -12.61 -19.16 -7.09
N GLY A 160 -12.23 -20.42 -7.29
CA GLY A 160 -13.11 -21.57 -7.08
C GLY A 160 -13.62 -21.66 -5.64
N LEU A 161 -12.74 -21.49 -4.67
CA LEU A 161 -13.11 -21.46 -3.24
C LEU A 161 -14.02 -20.26 -2.91
N SER A 162 -13.73 -19.10 -3.50
CA SER A 162 -14.54 -17.89 -3.33
C SER A 162 -15.97 -18.08 -3.83
N TRP A 163 -16.15 -18.79 -4.95
CA TRP A 163 -17.46 -19.10 -5.50
C TRP A 163 -18.27 -20.03 -4.59
N ILE A 164 -17.64 -21.08 -4.04
CA ILE A 164 -18.29 -22.02 -3.11
C ILE A 164 -18.77 -21.28 -1.85
N MET A 165 -17.94 -20.41 -1.26
CA MET A 165 -18.34 -19.64 -0.08
C MET A 165 -19.54 -18.73 -0.34
N ALA A 166 -19.59 -18.12 -1.54
CA ALA A 166 -20.72 -17.31 -1.96
C ALA A 166 -21.99 -18.16 -2.19
N TYR A 167 -21.83 -19.33 -2.81
CA TYR A 167 -22.92 -20.28 -3.05
C TYR A 167 -23.55 -20.79 -1.74
N GLU A 168 -22.73 -21.10 -0.75
CA GLU A 168 -23.15 -21.54 0.59
C GLU A 168 -23.68 -20.39 1.46
N ASN A 169 -23.74 -19.15 0.95
CA ASN A 169 -24.20 -17.97 1.69
C ASN A 169 -23.49 -17.77 3.05
N ILE A 170 -22.22 -18.18 3.15
CA ILE A 170 -21.41 -18.00 4.35
C ILE A 170 -21.31 -16.50 4.74
N PRO A 171 -21.03 -15.56 3.81
CA PRO A 171 -20.95 -14.13 4.10
C PRO A 171 -22.22 -13.55 4.75
N GLN A 172 -23.40 -13.94 4.26
CA GLN A 172 -24.70 -13.49 4.73
C GLN A 172 -25.06 -14.08 6.10
N THR A 173 -24.66 -15.34 6.34
CA THR A 173 -24.90 -16.03 7.62
C THR A 173 -24.05 -15.43 8.72
N VAL A 174 -22.76 -15.20 8.44
CA VAL A 174 -21.83 -14.55 9.38
C VAL A 174 -22.31 -13.15 9.76
N SER A 175 -22.83 -12.38 8.80
CA SER A 175 -23.32 -11.03 9.05
C SER A 175 -24.60 -11.00 9.89
N ARG A 176 -25.49 -11.98 9.75
CA ARG A 176 -26.66 -12.13 10.62
C ARG A 176 -26.27 -12.48 12.05
N ILE A 177 -25.30 -13.37 12.22
CA ILE A 177 -24.76 -13.73 13.55
C ILE A 177 -24.14 -12.49 14.20
N LEU A 178 -23.41 -11.67 13.44
CA LEU A 178 -22.78 -10.45 13.94
C LEU A 178 -23.78 -9.50 14.61
N LEU A 179 -24.91 -9.26 13.96
CA LEU A 179 -25.99 -8.40 14.49
C LEU A 179 -26.68 -8.99 15.72
N SER A 180 -26.55 -10.29 15.98
CA SER A 180 -27.14 -10.94 17.16
C SER A 180 -26.21 -10.93 18.39
N ILE A 181 -24.92 -10.63 18.21
CA ILE A 181 -23.91 -10.74 19.28
C ILE A 181 -23.85 -9.47 20.13
N SER A 182 -23.91 -8.29 19.52
CA SER A 182 -23.70 -7.03 20.24
C SER A 182 -24.23 -5.84 19.46
N ASP A 183 -24.85 -4.90 20.17
CA ASP A 183 -25.28 -3.59 19.65
C ASP A 183 -24.19 -2.52 19.75
N ASN A 184 -23.09 -2.79 20.46
CA ASN A 184 -22.01 -1.81 20.65
C ASN A 184 -21.21 -1.59 19.35
N PRO A 185 -21.15 -0.34 18.84
CA PRO A 185 -20.46 -0.01 17.60
C PRO A 185 -19.00 -0.46 17.49
N LEU A 186 -18.25 -0.32 18.58
CA LEU A 186 -16.81 -0.66 18.63
C LEU A 186 -16.58 -2.17 18.54
N VAL A 187 -17.51 -2.94 19.11
CA VAL A 187 -17.45 -4.41 19.12
C VAL A 187 -17.87 -4.95 17.76
N ILE A 188 -18.93 -4.41 17.15
CA ILE A 188 -19.35 -4.72 15.78
C ILE A 188 -18.17 -4.49 14.82
N LEU A 189 -17.52 -3.34 14.91
CA LEU A 189 -16.40 -2.98 14.03
C LEU A 189 -15.20 -3.91 14.22
N LEU A 190 -14.90 -4.34 15.45
CA LEU A 190 -13.86 -5.32 15.73
C LEU A 190 -14.19 -6.68 15.11
N ILE A 191 -15.43 -7.15 15.25
CA ILE A 191 -15.88 -8.42 14.68
C ILE A 191 -15.81 -8.36 13.15
N ILE A 192 -16.22 -7.24 12.54
CA ILE A 192 -16.10 -7.04 11.09
C ILE A 192 -14.63 -7.13 10.66
N ASN A 193 -13.69 -6.50 11.36
CA ASN A 193 -12.26 -6.63 11.06
C ASN A 193 -11.79 -8.08 11.15
N LEU A 194 -12.15 -8.80 12.21
CA LEU A 194 -11.77 -10.21 12.38
C LEU A 194 -12.33 -11.09 11.25
N ILE A 195 -13.58 -10.87 10.84
CA ILE A 195 -14.18 -11.58 9.72
C ILE A 195 -13.46 -11.24 8.43
N LEU A 196 -13.22 -9.96 8.14
CA LEU A 196 -12.57 -9.54 6.91
C LEU A 196 -11.11 -10.03 6.82
N LEU A 197 -10.39 -10.08 7.94
CA LEU A 197 -9.07 -10.74 8.01
C LEU A 197 -9.19 -12.24 7.71
N GLY A 198 -10.12 -12.92 8.38
CA GLY A 198 -10.35 -14.35 8.17
C GLY A 198 -10.76 -14.69 6.74
N VAL A 199 -11.63 -13.87 6.14
CA VAL A 199 -12.06 -14.00 4.75
C VAL A 199 -10.91 -13.69 3.79
N GLY A 200 -10.16 -12.61 4.03
CA GLY A 200 -9.07 -12.20 3.16
C GLY A 200 -7.93 -13.23 3.09
N ILE A 201 -7.84 -14.11 4.08
CA ILE A 201 -6.94 -15.27 4.05
C ILE A 201 -7.33 -16.29 2.96
N PHE A 202 -8.63 -16.46 2.67
CA PHE A 202 -9.16 -17.50 1.78
C PHE A 202 -9.67 -16.96 0.43
N MET A 203 -10.15 -15.72 0.40
CA MET A 203 -10.75 -15.10 -0.78
C MET A 203 -9.83 -14.05 -1.38
N ASP A 204 -9.80 -14.00 -2.71
CA ASP A 204 -9.10 -12.93 -3.42
C ASP A 204 -9.78 -11.57 -3.19
N MET A 205 -9.01 -10.47 -3.36
CA MET A 205 -9.48 -9.11 -3.11
C MET A 205 -10.77 -8.78 -3.88
N THR A 206 -10.82 -9.15 -5.16
CA THR A 206 -11.91 -8.80 -6.08
C THR A 206 -13.25 -9.40 -5.64
N PRO A 207 -13.40 -10.73 -5.49
CA PRO A 207 -14.66 -11.32 -5.04
C PRO A 207 -15.03 -10.90 -3.62
N ALA A 208 -14.06 -10.75 -2.71
CA ALA A 208 -14.32 -10.31 -1.34
C ALA A 208 -14.94 -8.90 -1.30
N ILE A 209 -14.41 -7.94 -2.06
CA ILE A 209 -15.00 -6.59 -2.16
C ILE A 209 -16.44 -6.66 -2.69
N LEU A 210 -16.68 -7.38 -3.78
CA LEU A 210 -18.00 -7.45 -4.43
C LEU A 210 -19.07 -8.06 -3.52
N ILE A 211 -18.69 -9.02 -2.67
CA ILE A 211 -19.61 -9.72 -1.78
C ILE A 211 -19.81 -8.96 -0.46
N PHE A 212 -18.73 -8.56 0.21
CA PHE A 212 -18.81 -8.02 1.56
C PHE A 212 -19.16 -6.54 1.61
N THR A 213 -18.88 -5.77 0.56
CA THR A 213 -19.27 -4.35 0.51
C THR A 213 -20.79 -4.17 0.65
N PRO A 214 -21.65 -4.78 -0.18
CA PRO A 214 -23.11 -4.60 -0.05
C PRO A 214 -23.68 -5.18 1.25
N ILE A 215 -22.97 -6.10 1.91
CA ILE A 215 -23.41 -6.73 3.15
C ILE A 215 -23.07 -5.87 4.37
N PHE A 216 -21.82 -5.40 4.47
CA PHE A 216 -21.33 -4.66 5.64
C PHE A 216 -21.52 -3.15 5.53
N LEU A 217 -21.50 -2.57 4.33
CA LEU A 217 -21.72 -1.13 4.15
C LEU A 217 -23.03 -0.64 4.78
N PRO A 218 -24.21 -1.27 4.60
CA PRO A 218 -25.43 -0.81 5.25
C PRO A 218 -25.36 -0.95 6.78
N ILE A 219 -24.76 -2.02 7.29
CA ILE A 219 -24.59 -2.23 8.74
C ILE A 219 -23.74 -1.11 9.35
N VAL A 220 -22.60 -0.81 8.72
CA VAL A 220 -21.64 0.18 9.21
C VAL A 220 -22.15 1.61 9.05
N THR A 221 -22.80 1.93 7.94
CA THR A 221 -23.32 3.28 7.70
C THR A 221 -24.59 3.57 8.50
N GLN A 222 -25.53 2.62 8.58
CA GLN A 222 -26.83 2.84 9.21
C GLN A 222 -26.79 2.69 10.74
N GLN A 223 -25.98 1.77 11.28
CA GLN A 223 -25.93 1.52 12.73
C GLN A 223 -24.77 2.25 13.42
N LEU A 224 -23.64 2.46 12.73
CA LEU A 224 -22.44 3.06 13.32
C LEU A 224 -22.24 4.52 12.89
N GLY A 225 -23.00 5.01 11.90
CA GLY A 225 -22.84 6.35 11.34
C GLY A 225 -21.47 6.58 10.68
N LEU A 226 -20.79 5.49 10.29
CA LEU A 226 -19.45 5.55 9.71
C LEU A 226 -19.49 5.97 8.25
N ASP A 227 -18.51 6.78 7.85
CA ASP A 227 -18.38 7.23 6.47
C ASP A 227 -18.09 6.06 5.51
N PRO A 228 -18.79 5.95 4.37
CA PRO A 228 -18.55 4.90 3.36
C PRO A 228 -17.09 4.80 2.88
N ILE A 229 -16.40 5.94 2.76
CA ILE A 229 -14.99 5.99 2.34
C ILE A 229 -14.12 5.41 3.43
N HIS A 230 -14.40 5.74 4.70
CA HIS A 230 -13.67 5.16 5.83
C HIS A 230 -13.82 3.65 5.88
N PHE A 231 -15.06 3.16 5.72
CA PHE A 231 -15.33 1.73 5.65
C PHE A 231 -14.60 1.07 4.46
N GLY A 232 -14.58 1.70 3.29
CA GLY A 232 -13.83 1.21 2.13
C GLY A 232 -12.33 1.06 2.42
N ILE A 233 -11.74 2.01 3.14
CA ILE A 233 -10.33 1.94 3.56
C ILE A 233 -10.10 0.79 4.55
N ILE A 234 -10.97 0.63 5.55
CA ILE A 234 -10.91 -0.51 6.49
C ILE A 234 -11.00 -1.82 5.72
N LEU A 235 -11.96 -1.95 4.81
CA LEU A 235 -12.21 -3.16 4.04
C LEU A 235 -11.00 -3.54 3.18
N ILE A 236 -10.46 -2.58 2.43
CA ILE A 236 -9.28 -2.80 1.58
C ILE A 236 -8.06 -3.20 2.42
N MET A 237 -7.83 -2.57 3.58
CA MET A 237 -6.71 -2.92 4.44
C MET A 237 -6.85 -4.31 5.05
N ASN A 238 -8.03 -4.69 5.56
CA ASN A 238 -8.26 -6.03 6.09
C ASN A 238 -7.96 -7.10 5.03
N LEU A 239 -8.52 -6.93 3.83
CA LEU A 239 -8.32 -7.87 2.73
C LEU A 239 -6.85 -7.90 2.30
N SER A 240 -6.18 -6.75 2.22
CA SER A 240 -4.75 -6.69 1.86
C SER A 240 -3.87 -7.45 2.87
N ILE A 241 -4.17 -7.32 4.17
CA ILE A 241 -3.47 -8.06 5.23
C ILE A 241 -3.78 -9.56 5.12
N GLY A 242 -5.04 -9.91 4.85
CA GLY A 242 -5.48 -11.30 4.65
C GLY A 242 -4.74 -11.98 3.49
N LEU A 243 -4.60 -11.32 2.34
CA LEU A 243 -3.90 -11.86 1.16
C LEU A 243 -2.41 -12.07 1.36
N CYS A 244 -1.82 -11.36 2.33
CA CYS A 244 -0.46 -11.60 2.75
C CYS A 244 -0.38 -12.78 3.72
N THR A 245 -1.41 -13.06 4.51
CA THR A 245 -1.35 -14.01 5.62
C THR A 245 -1.50 -15.48 5.14
N PRO A 246 -0.66 -16.44 5.60
CA PRO A 246 -0.87 -17.88 5.34
C PRO A 246 -2.23 -18.35 5.90
N PRO A 247 -2.99 -19.28 5.25
CA PRO A 247 -2.55 -20.46 4.52
C PRO A 247 -2.79 -20.47 2.99
N VAL A 248 -3.65 -19.60 2.42
CA VAL A 248 -3.83 -19.48 0.94
C VAL A 248 -3.07 -18.27 0.42
N GLY A 249 -3.16 -17.12 1.11
CA GLY A 249 -2.28 -15.95 0.97
C GLY A 249 -1.81 -15.66 -0.45
N SER A 250 -2.73 -15.47 -1.40
CA SER A 250 -2.40 -15.45 -2.84
C SER A 250 -1.24 -14.51 -3.15
N VAL A 251 -1.23 -13.30 -2.61
CA VAL A 251 -0.16 -12.31 -2.79
C VAL A 251 1.16 -12.77 -2.18
N LEU A 252 1.13 -13.40 -1.00
CA LEU A 252 2.33 -13.98 -0.38
C LEU A 252 2.92 -15.11 -1.24
N PHE A 253 2.08 -16.03 -1.71
CA PHE A 253 2.52 -17.15 -2.56
C PHE A 253 3.05 -16.65 -3.91
N ILE A 254 2.39 -15.65 -4.50
CA ILE A 254 2.84 -14.97 -5.71
C ILE A 254 4.21 -14.33 -5.47
N GLY A 255 4.37 -13.59 -4.37
CA GLY A 255 5.64 -12.95 -4.00
C GLY A 255 6.76 -13.97 -3.82
N CYS A 256 6.50 -15.09 -3.14
CA CYS A 256 7.46 -16.17 -2.96
C CYS A 256 7.84 -16.86 -4.28
N SER A 257 6.87 -17.07 -5.18
CA SER A 257 7.09 -17.66 -6.50
C SER A 257 7.98 -16.78 -7.38
N VAL A 258 7.73 -15.47 -7.38
CA VAL A 258 8.55 -14.49 -8.12
C VAL A 258 9.94 -14.38 -7.51
N ALA A 259 10.05 -14.34 -6.18
CA ALA A 259 11.33 -14.25 -5.47
C ALA A 259 12.10 -15.58 -5.42
N LYS A 260 11.50 -16.70 -5.86
CA LYS A 260 12.05 -18.06 -5.83
C LYS A 260 12.51 -18.49 -4.43
N VAL A 261 11.75 -18.13 -3.40
CA VAL A 261 12.01 -18.48 -2.00
C VAL A 261 10.88 -19.37 -1.46
N LYS A 262 11.21 -20.22 -0.48
CA LYS A 262 10.19 -21.01 0.20
C LYS A 262 9.40 -20.14 1.15
N ILE A 263 8.12 -20.42 1.28
CA ILE A 263 7.21 -19.66 2.15
C ILE A 263 7.64 -19.74 3.61
N GLU A 264 8.17 -20.89 4.05
CA GLU A 264 8.69 -21.07 5.42
C GLU A 264 9.76 -20.04 5.78
N ASP A 265 10.61 -19.68 4.81
CA ASP A 265 11.72 -18.73 5.00
C ASP A 265 11.20 -17.28 5.10
N VAL A 266 10.02 -17.00 4.53
CA VAL A 266 9.43 -15.65 4.47
C VAL A 266 8.46 -15.40 5.63
N ILE A 267 7.81 -16.44 6.16
CA ILE A 267 6.84 -16.29 7.26
C ILE A 267 7.48 -15.65 8.50
N LYS A 268 8.61 -16.18 8.98
CA LYS A 268 9.25 -15.68 10.23
C LYS A 268 9.65 -14.20 10.13
N PRO A 269 10.34 -13.74 9.06
CA PRO A 269 10.62 -12.33 8.86
C PRO A 269 9.37 -11.44 8.71
N LEU A 270 8.24 -11.97 8.24
CA LEU A 270 7.00 -11.21 8.03
C LEU A 270 6.19 -10.98 9.32
N ILE A 271 6.33 -11.80 10.35
CA ILE A 271 5.63 -11.64 11.64
C ILE A 271 5.68 -10.20 12.19
N PRO A 272 6.85 -9.53 12.32
CA PRO A 272 6.89 -8.16 12.81
C PRO A 272 6.14 -7.18 11.90
N PHE A 273 6.09 -7.43 10.58
CA PHE A 273 5.31 -6.63 9.65
C PHE A 273 3.80 -6.87 9.81
N TYR A 274 3.36 -8.11 10.04
CA TYR A 274 1.95 -8.40 10.34
C TYR A 274 1.47 -7.70 11.60
N ILE A 275 2.29 -7.72 12.66
CA ILE A 275 1.97 -7.02 13.91
C ILE A 275 1.82 -5.52 13.63
N ALA A 276 2.74 -4.92 12.88
CA ALA A 276 2.63 -3.51 12.50
C ALA A 276 1.38 -3.23 11.66
N MET A 277 1.05 -4.07 10.69
CA MET A 277 -0.14 -3.94 9.85
C MET A 277 -1.44 -4.03 10.67
N ILE A 278 -1.52 -4.98 11.62
CA ILE A 278 -2.68 -5.13 12.51
C ILE A 278 -2.81 -3.91 13.43
N ILE A 279 -1.70 -3.39 13.97
CA ILE A 279 -1.75 -2.17 14.80
C ILE A 279 -2.26 -0.99 13.97
N VAL A 280 -1.74 -0.79 12.76
CA VAL A 280 -2.20 0.27 11.86
C VAL A 280 -3.68 0.09 11.50
N LEU A 281 -4.11 -1.15 11.27
CA LEU A 281 -5.51 -1.47 10.99
C LEU A 281 -6.41 -1.07 12.16
N LEU A 282 -6.05 -1.42 13.40
CA LEU A 282 -6.82 -1.05 14.58
C LEU A 282 -6.82 0.48 14.79
N LEU A 283 -5.69 1.13 14.59
CA LEU A 283 -5.60 2.60 14.67
C LEU A 283 -6.51 3.28 13.67
N VAL A 284 -6.49 2.87 12.41
CA VAL A 284 -7.39 3.41 11.39
C VAL A 284 -8.84 3.11 11.73
N THR A 285 -9.14 1.88 12.12
CA THR A 285 -10.50 1.44 12.46
C THR A 285 -11.13 2.29 13.57
N TYR A 286 -10.37 2.63 14.61
CA TYR A 286 -10.89 3.39 15.75
C TYR A 286 -10.67 4.90 15.66
N MET A 287 -9.71 5.36 14.85
CA MET A 287 -9.41 6.77 14.65
C MET A 287 -9.73 7.18 13.21
N PRO A 288 -11.01 7.48 12.89
CA PRO A 288 -11.41 7.85 11.53
C PRO A 288 -10.71 9.11 11.03
N GLU A 289 -10.23 9.97 11.94
CA GLU A 289 -9.41 11.13 11.61
C GLU A 289 -8.14 10.77 10.86
N ILE A 290 -7.48 9.64 11.15
CA ILE A 290 -6.26 9.24 10.44
C ILE A 290 -6.52 9.03 8.94
N SER A 291 -7.66 8.42 8.62
CA SER A 291 -8.04 8.13 7.24
C SER A 291 -8.73 9.30 6.54
N LEU A 292 -9.55 10.05 7.28
CA LEU A 292 -10.37 11.13 6.75
C LEU A 292 -9.64 12.49 6.73
N TRP A 293 -8.50 12.61 7.42
CA TRP A 293 -7.73 13.86 7.43
C TRP A 293 -7.23 14.26 6.04
N LEU A 294 -6.72 13.30 5.26
CA LEU A 294 -6.18 13.60 3.93
C LEU A 294 -7.28 14.02 2.94
N PRO A 295 -8.40 13.31 2.78
CA PRO A 295 -9.44 13.76 1.85
C PRO A 295 -10.17 15.02 2.31
N LYS A 296 -10.32 15.27 3.64
CA LYS A 296 -10.80 16.57 4.16
C LYS A 296 -9.86 17.72 3.80
N PHE A 297 -8.55 17.50 3.85
CA PHE A 297 -7.57 18.52 3.48
C PHE A 297 -7.61 18.90 1.99
N PHE A 298 -7.95 17.94 1.12
CA PHE A 298 -8.13 18.15 -0.31
C PHE A 298 -9.58 18.52 -0.71
N ASN A 299 -10.49 18.66 0.25
CA ASN A 299 -11.91 19.01 0.02
C ASN A 299 -12.61 18.02 -0.94
N LEU A 300 -12.29 16.73 -0.82
CA LEU A 300 -12.86 15.63 -1.61
C LEU A 300 -14.08 14.98 -0.94
N MET A 301 -14.57 15.56 0.15
CA MET A 301 -15.82 15.26 0.86
C MET A 301 -16.65 16.54 0.92
#